data_AF-A0A8T6ISQ3-F1
#
_entry.id   AF-A0A8T6ISQ3-F1
#
_cell.length_a   1.000
_cell.length_b   1.000
_cell.length_c   1.000
_cell.angle_alpha   90.00
_cell.angle_beta   90.00
_cell.angle_gamma   90.00
#
_symmetry.space_group_name_H-M   'P 1'
#
loop_
_entity.id
_entity.type
_entity.pdbx_description
1 polymer ?
#
loop_
_entity_poly.entity_id
_entity_poly.type
_entity_poly.pdbx_seq_one_letter_code
_entity_poly.pdbx_strand_id
1 'polypeptide(L)'
;MAQPGKGRLIARLVGGIFKSSLERERDFFRRYRELSGLIEEAPENMNLLVLRGELNLERGDYERAKTDFERALELARDMDEAGGWLVLEQVMRDRALYGLKLAR
;
A
#
# COMPACT_ATOMS: atom_id res chain seq x y z
N MET A 1 -33.76 -13.96 23.64
CA MET A 1 -32.43 -13.58 24.17
C MET A 1 -31.38 -14.46 23.50
N ALA A 2 -30.69 -13.97 22.47
CA ALA A 2 -29.68 -14.73 21.73
C ALA A 2 -28.30 -14.57 22.42
N GLN A 3 -27.64 -15.67 22.76
CA GLN A 3 -26.37 -15.67 23.49
C GLN A 3 -25.21 -15.10 22.64
N PRO A 4 -24.47 -14.09 23.14
CA PRO A 4 -23.34 -13.49 22.42
C PRO A 4 -22.06 -14.28 22.70
N GLY A 5 -21.86 -15.42 22.06
CA GLY A 5 -20.67 -16.25 22.32
C GLY A 5 -20.14 -17.06 21.16
N LYS A 6 -21.00 -17.48 20.23
CA LYS A 6 -20.62 -18.48 19.21
C LYS A 6 -19.87 -17.89 18.01
N GLY A 7 -20.05 -16.60 17.71
CA GLY A 7 -19.38 -15.92 16.58
C GLY A 7 -17.89 -15.63 16.81
N ARG A 8 -17.46 -15.41 18.06
CA ARG A 8 -16.05 -15.14 18.40
C ARG A 8 -15.16 -16.38 18.36
N LEU A 9 -15.74 -17.57 18.52
CA LEU A 9 -15.00 -18.82 18.61
C LEU A 9 -14.55 -19.32 17.23
N ILE A 10 -15.42 -19.18 16.21
CA ILE A 10 -15.09 -19.55 14.81
C ILE A 10 -13.99 -18.64 14.25
N ALA A 11 -14.03 -17.34 14.56
CA ALA A 11 -13.01 -16.39 14.12
C ALA A 11 -11.59 -16.73 14.65
N ARG A 12 -11.47 -17.25 15.89
CA ARG A 12 -10.18 -17.65 16.47
C ARG A 12 -9.64 -18.97 15.91
N LEU A 13 -10.51 -19.88 15.45
CA LEU A 13 -10.11 -21.18 14.92
C LEU A 13 -9.64 -21.12 13.46
N VAL A 14 -10.19 -20.19 12.66
CA VAL A 14 -9.81 -20.01 11.24
C VAL A 14 -8.78 -18.88 11.05
N GLY A 15 -8.68 -17.95 12.01
CA GLY A 15 -7.82 -16.76 11.95
C GLY A 15 -6.32 -17.02 11.77
N GLY A 16 -5.83 -18.23 12.08
CA GLY A 16 -4.44 -18.62 11.84
C GLY A 16 -4.12 -18.92 10.36
N ILE A 17 -5.13 -19.17 9.54
CA ILE A 17 -4.98 -19.53 8.11
C ILE A 17 -5.63 -18.48 7.21
N PHE A 18 -6.75 -17.88 7.61
CA PHE A 18 -7.43 -16.81 6.87
C PHE A 18 -7.75 -15.62 7.78
N LYS A 19 -7.24 -14.43 7.46
CA LYS A 19 -7.70 -13.18 8.11
C LYS A 19 -9.18 -12.97 7.80
N SER A 20 -9.98 -12.60 8.80
CA SER A 20 -11.36 -12.16 8.58
C SER A 20 -11.42 -10.84 7.81
N SER A 21 -12.58 -10.51 7.22
CA SER A 21 -12.76 -9.22 6.54
C SER A 21 -12.52 -8.04 7.47
N LEU A 22 -12.90 -8.15 8.74
CA LEU A 22 -12.70 -7.11 9.74
C LEU A 22 -11.22 -6.92 10.07
N GLU A 23 -10.46 -8.01 10.15
CA GLU A 23 -9.01 -7.93 10.39
C GLU A 23 -8.27 -7.31 9.22
N ARG A 24 -8.66 -7.65 7.98
CA ARG A 24 -8.12 -6.99 6.78
C ARG A 24 -8.42 -5.50 6.77
N GLU A 25 -9.64 -5.11 7.11
CA GLU A 25 -10.02 -3.69 7.14
C GLU A 25 -9.24 -2.91 8.21
N ARG A 26 -9.11 -3.48 9.41
CA ARG A 26 -8.30 -2.89 10.49
C ARG A 26 -6.82 -2.79 10.11
N ASP A 27 -6.30 -3.80 9.43
CA ASP A 27 -4.91 -3.84 8.97
C ASP A 27 -4.66 -2.79 7.88
N PHE A 28 -5.58 -2.66 6.92
CA PHE A 28 -5.55 -1.61 5.91
C PHE A 28 -5.49 -0.22 6.56
N PHE A 29 -6.42 0.13 7.44
CA PHE A 29 -6.44 1.45 8.07
C PHE A 29 -5.18 1.74 8.90
N ARG A 30 -4.64 0.73 9.57
CA ARG A 30 -3.39 0.87 10.32
C ARG A 30 -2.22 1.17 9.39
N ARG A 31 -2.00 0.31 8.39
CA ARG A 31 -0.90 0.45 7.40
C ARG A 31 -1.03 1.76 6.63
N TYR A 32 -2.25 2.13 6.24
CA TYR A 32 -2.51 3.36 5.50
C TYR A 32 -2.15 4.60 6.33
N ARG A 33 -2.54 4.63 7.60
CA ARG A 33 -2.21 5.74 8.51
C ARG A 33 -0.70 5.85 8.73
N GLU A 34 -0.04 4.72 8.98
CA GLU A 34 1.41 4.65 9.18
C GLU A 34 2.16 5.15 7.94
N LEU A 35 1.84 4.61 6.76
CA LEU A 35 2.45 5.07 5.50
C LEU A 35 2.17 6.55 5.24
N SER A 36 0.96 7.03 5.52
CA SER A 36 0.64 8.45 5.32
C SER A 36 1.48 9.36 6.21
N GLY A 37 1.67 9.01 7.49
CA GLY A 37 2.54 9.78 8.39
C GLY A 37 4.01 9.75 7.95
N LEU A 38 4.51 8.59 7.51
CA LEU A 38 5.89 8.50 7.00
C LEU A 38 6.08 9.31 5.71
N ILE A 39 5.06 9.39 4.84
CA ILE A 39 5.10 10.23 3.62
C ILE A 39 5.10 11.71 3.99
N GLU A 40 4.38 12.13 5.04
CA GLU A 40 4.42 13.51 5.53
C GLU A 40 5.83 13.88 6.03
N GLU A 41 6.53 12.95 6.68
CA GLU A 41 7.91 13.15 7.14
C GLU A 41 8.95 13.10 6.01
N ALA A 42 8.72 12.26 4.99
CA ALA A 42 9.65 12.04 3.88
C ALA A 42 8.90 11.98 2.52
N PRO A 43 8.43 13.14 2.01
CA PRO A 43 7.56 13.19 0.83
C PRO A 43 8.23 12.77 -0.49
N GLU A 44 9.57 12.76 -0.52
CA GLU A 44 10.37 12.36 -1.68
C GLU A 44 10.81 10.88 -1.62
N ASN A 45 10.36 10.14 -0.61
CA ASN A 45 10.69 8.72 -0.51
C ASN A 45 9.76 7.88 -1.40
N MET A 46 10.25 7.54 -2.59
CA MET A 46 9.52 6.74 -3.57
C MET A 46 9.01 5.40 -3.04
N ASN A 47 9.76 4.74 -2.15
CA ASN A 47 9.35 3.44 -1.63
C ASN A 47 8.07 3.57 -0.79
N LEU A 48 7.91 4.64 -0.01
CA LEU A 48 6.69 4.86 0.77
C LEU A 48 5.47 5.09 -0.14
N LEU A 49 5.65 5.85 -1.22
CA LEU A 49 4.61 6.08 -2.23
C LEU A 49 4.22 4.76 -2.91
N VAL A 50 5.18 3.97 -3.38
CA VAL A 50 4.92 2.67 -4.00
C VAL A 50 4.19 1.72 -3.03
N LEU A 51 4.63 1.66 -1.77
CA LEU A 51 3.99 0.81 -0.76
C LEU A 51 2.53 1.25 -0.47
N ARG A 52 2.25 2.55 -0.43
CA ARG A 52 0.88 3.05 -0.26
C ARG A 52 0.03 2.79 -1.51
N GLY A 53 0.61 2.93 -2.70
CA GLY A 53 -0.04 2.59 -3.96
C GLY A 53 -0.44 1.12 -4.03
N GLU A 54 0.46 0.22 -3.66
CA GLU A 54 0.18 -1.22 -3.57
C GLU A 54 -0.91 -1.53 -2.52
N LEU A 55 -0.89 -0.87 -1.36
CA LEU A 55 -1.93 -1.03 -0.34
C LEU A 55 -3.30 -0.57 -0.84
N ASN A 56 -3.36 0.52 -1.61
CA ASN A 56 -4.60 1.01 -2.22
C ASN A 56 -5.08 0.06 -3.33
N LEU A 57 -4.18 -0.53 -4.13
CA LEU A 57 -4.50 -1.60 -5.08
C LEU A 57 -5.11 -2.82 -4.39
N GLU A 58 -4.48 -3.30 -3.31
CA GLU A 58 -5.00 -4.42 -2.50
C GLU A 58 -6.44 -4.16 -2.01
N ARG A 59 -6.78 -2.88 -1.78
CA ARG A 59 -8.10 -2.44 -1.32
C ARG A 59 -9.10 -2.19 -2.45
N GLY A 60 -8.64 -2.11 -3.70
CA GLY A 60 -9.40 -1.76 -4.89
C GLY A 60 -9.61 -0.25 -5.08
N ASP A 61 -8.88 0.60 -4.36
CA ASP A 61 -8.92 2.06 -4.54
C ASP A 61 -7.91 2.47 -5.61
N TYR A 62 -8.27 2.23 -6.87
CA TYR A 62 -7.38 2.41 -8.02
C TYR A 62 -6.97 3.88 -8.24
N GLU A 63 -7.85 4.84 -7.95
CA GLU A 63 -7.55 6.26 -8.12
C GLU A 63 -6.45 6.73 -7.15
N ARG A 64 -6.54 6.34 -5.87
CA ARG A 64 -5.48 6.65 -4.91
C ARG A 64 -4.20 5.90 -5.22
N ALA A 65 -4.30 4.64 -5.65
CA ALA A 65 -3.13 3.87 -6.07
C ALA A 65 -2.40 4.53 -7.23
N LYS A 66 -3.15 4.98 -8.25
CA LYS A 66 -2.62 5.68 -9.41
C LYS A 66 -1.88 6.95 -9.02
N THR A 67 -2.48 7.76 -8.15
CA THR A 67 -1.88 9.00 -7.65
C THR A 67 -0.51 8.74 -7.03
N ASP A 68 -0.40 7.69 -6.20
CA ASP A 68 0.85 7.31 -5.54
C ASP A 68 1.93 6.85 -6.52
N PHE A 69 1.56 6.00 -7.47
CA PHE A 69 2.51 5.51 -8.47
C PHE A 69 2.97 6.61 -9.42
N GLU A 70 2.08 7.52 -9.84
CA GLU A 70 2.44 8.67 -10.66
C GLU A 70 3.44 9.56 -9.94
N ARG A 71 3.21 9.85 -8.65
CA ARG A 71 4.16 10.63 -7.85
C ARG A 71 5.52 9.94 -7.70
N ALA A 72 5.54 8.63 -7.50
CA ALA A 72 6.80 7.88 -7.45
C ALA A 72 7.58 7.96 -8.77
N LEU A 73 6.89 7.94 -9.91
CA LEU A 73 7.51 8.06 -11.23
C LEU A 73 8.00 9.47 -11.56
N GLU A 74 7.37 10.50 -11.01
CA GLU A 74 7.89 11.87 -11.07
C GLU A 74 9.25 11.96 -10.36
N LEU A 75 9.31 11.49 -9.11
CA LEU A 75 10.55 11.51 -8.33
C LEU A 75 11.68 10.70 -8.99
N ALA A 76 11.36 9.53 -9.57
CA ALA A 76 12.35 8.73 -10.30
C ALA A 76 12.93 9.47 -11.50
N ARG A 77 12.12 10.30 -12.18
CA ARG A 77 12.55 11.10 -13.33
C ARG A 77 13.44 12.26 -12.88
N ASP A 78 13.05 12.96 -11.82
CA ASP A 78 13.83 14.07 -11.26
C ASP A 78 15.23 13.58 -10.81
N MET A 79 15.33 12.35 -10.30
CA MET A 79 16.62 11.74 -9.92
C MET A 79 17.48 11.26 -11.11
N ASP A 80 16.85 10.77 -12.19
CA ASP A 80 17.54 10.41 -13.43
C ASP A 80 18.17 11.65 -14.08
N GLU A 81 17.44 12.76 -14.10
CA GLU A 81 17.93 14.07 -14.56
C GLU A 81 19.13 14.57 -13.73
N ALA A 82 19.19 14.20 -12.45
CA ALA A 82 20.30 14.50 -11.55
C ALA A 82 21.50 13.53 -11.67
N GLY A 83 21.43 12.51 -12.53
CA GLY A 83 22.49 11.52 -12.76
C GLY A 83 22.70 10.53 -11.61
N GLY A 84 21.74 10.44 -10.67
CA GLY A 84 21.82 9.61 -9.48
C GLY A 84 21.12 8.27 -9.67
N TRP A 85 21.71 7.33 -10.42
CA TRP A 85 21.10 6.00 -10.56
C TRP A 85 21.51 5.07 -9.41
N LEU A 86 20.55 4.71 -8.56
CA LEU A 86 20.66 3.64 -7.57
C LEU A 86 19.73 2.48 -7.94
N VAL A 87 20.16 1.24 -7.68
CA VAL A 87 19.39 0.02 -7.97
C VAL A 87 17.99 0.05 -7.35
N LEU A 88 17.86 0.64 -6.16
CA LEU A 88 16.57 0.79 -5.48
C LEU A 88 15.57 1.62 -6.28
N GLU A 89 16.01 2.66 -6.99
CA GLU A 89 15.11 3.54 -7.74
C GLU A 89 14.57 2.89 -9.01
N GLN A 90 15.41 2.11 -9.69
CA GLN A 90 14.94 1.30 -10.82
C GLN A 90 13.86 0.30 -10.37
N VAL A 91 14.04 -0.33 -9.20
CA VAL A 91 13.04 -1.24 -8.65
C VAL A 91 11.74 -0.51 -8.31
N MET A 92 11.81 0.68 -7.70
CA MET A 92 10.60 1.46 -7.39
C MET A 92 9.88 1.93 -8.66
N ARG A 93 10.62 2.36 -9.67
CA ARG A 93 10.07 2.72 -10.99
C ARG A 93 9.33 1.55 -11.63
N ASP A 94 9.95 0.36 -11.65
CA ASP A 94 9.34 -0.83 -12.25
C ASP A 94 8.08 -1.26 -11.49
N ARG A 95 8.10 -1.21 -10.15
CA ARG A 95 6.92 -1.46 -9.31
C ARG A 95 5.81 -0.46 -9.57
N ALA A 96 6.12 0.83 -9.65
CA ALA A 96 5.14 1.87 -9.94
C ALA A 96 4.50 1.71 -11.33
N LEU A 97 5.31 1.44 -12.36
CA LEU A 97 4.82 1.14 -13.71
C LEU A 97 3.93 -0.10 -13.75
N TYR A 98 4.30 -1.15 -13.01
CA TYR A 98 3.48 -2.34 -12.89
C TYR A 98 2.16 -2.05 -12.16
N GLY A 99 2.21 -1.31 -11.06
CA GLY A 99 1.04 -0.88 -10.30
C GLY A 99 0.05 -0.08 -11.14
N LEU A 100 0.52 0.86 -11.98
CA LEU A 100 -0.32 1.61 -12.92
C LEU A 100 -1.00 0.74 -13.98
N LYS A 101 -0.39 -0.39 -14.36
CA LYS A 101 -1.05 -1.34 -15.27
C LYS A 101 -2.20 -2.08 -14.58
N LEU A 102 -2.10 -2.29 -13.27
CA LEU A 102 -3.13 -2.93 -12.47
C LEU A 102 -4.25 -1.97 -12.04
N ALA A 103 -3.94 -0.69 -11.87
CA ALA A 103 -4.89 0.37 -11.48
C ALA A 103 -5.80 0.87 -12.62
N ARG A 104 -6.13 0.01 -13.61
CA ARG A 104 -6.88 0.38 -14.83
C ARG A 104 -8.38 0.14 -14.72
#